data_AF-A0A9P6PZZ0-F1
#
_entry.id   AF-A0A9P6PZZ0-F1
#
_cell.length_a   1.000
_cell.length_b   1.000
_cell.length_c   1.000
_cell.angle_alpha   90.00
_cell.angle_beta   90.00
_cell.angle_gamma   90.00
#
_symmetry.space_group_name_H-M   'P 1'
#
loop_
_entity.id
_entity.type
_entity.pdbx_description
1 polymer ?
#
loop_
_entity_poly.entity_id
_entity_poly.type
_entity_poly.pdbx_seq_one_letter_code
_entity_poly.pdbx_strand_id
1 'polypeptide(L)'
;MPRLFKKKNNTPSAETKQTKGHGGKRSTHKKPVKHSVTLAATASKQAAIEACIAKVDTIVRECRASNTKFRDATFDLRNDRQFCLYSSLIVGDGFDMSKVKGVRRITELYPNAKFFVDGVSPDDVQQGSAGDCWILSSLANIANIPGLLEQLCVKRDEEIGVYGFIFFRDGDWISTVVDDQFLYCVDEETGKAQLFFAKCENENETWLPLIEKAFAKIHGDYEAIVGGFFALGVEDLTGGVSTLMYTSDILDTDQFWEEEMLQVNKSILMGCSISYTDMYNADCGLINGHAYSVLEAVEYEGERLVHIRNPWGAVEWKGDWSDDSDKWTPEAIEELNAHNKDDGKFWMSYKDFLRIWTTLGRCRVFDARWSVANSWIPYNVEPKSSGRFHIELNRDSKCVIVLSQPDDRYYGAFLQDYTYELAFHLRDEDHNMIKRAKVTVPFSYRSVSCELDLPAGNYVLHPQVVRKPTGLKEEGEGEDDAAENAATPSTQLPTGVVVEEEAKQVTKPAIMFAQRKAKQVREMALVRTMGKKLVIGTEAIDEEDNSEDEGDEEEGEIGFEDWQIMLGLRIYSHDPSLSLEGIAGPHPWEEGAEDDEYWEDEEGEDDPERVTAALNGNYYDDDEEEYEDEDEREE
;
A
#
# COMPACT_ATOMS: atom_id res chain seq x y z
N MET A 1 -34.29 61.46 47.23
CA MET A 1 -34.63 60.05 46.94
C MET A 1 -36.03 60.01 46.32
N PRO A 2 -36.34 59.20 45.29
CA PRO A 2 -35.50 58.17 44.66
C PRO A 2 -35.13 58.41 43.17
N ARG A 3 -34.06 57.71 42.74
CA ARG A 3 -33.69 57.19 41.40
C ARG A 3 -33.92 58.05 40.14
N LEU A 4 -32.80 58.45 39.54
CA LEU A 4 -32.68 59.08 38.22
C LEU A 4 -32.78 58.05 37.08
N PHE A 5 -33.27 58.47 35.90
CA PHE A 5 -32.55 58.37 34.60
C PHE A 5 -33.32 59.19 33.51
N LYS A 6 -32.61 60.07 32.79
CA LYS A 6 -33.07 61.00 31.72
C LYS A 6 -31.78 61.63 31.15
N LYS A 7 -31.48 61.79 29.85
CA LYS A 7 -32.18 62.30 28.63
C LYS A 7 -31.54 61.65 27.38
N LYS A 8 -32.16 61.50 26.19
CA LYS A 8 -32.64 62.50 25.19
C LYS A 8 -31.51 63.42 24.64
N ASN A 9 -31.40 63.78 23.35
CA ASN A 9 -32.38 63.82 22.25
C ASN A 9 -31.74 63.94 20.82
N ASN A 10 -32.60 63.93 19.78
CA ASN A 10 -32.37 63.98 18.31
C ASN A 10 -31.65 65.22 17.68
N THR A 11 -31.05 64.95 16.49
CA THR A 11 -30.92 65.67 15.16
C THR A 11 -31.37 67.15 14.96
N PRO A 12 -30.80 67.93 13.99
CA PRO A 12 -31.15 67.81 12.55
C PRO A 12 -30.15 68.27 11.42
N SER A 13 -30.40 67.75 10.20
CA SER A 13 -30.18 68.23 8.79
C SER A 13 -29.12 69.26 8.34
N ALA A 14 -28.31 68.87 7.32
CA ALA A 14 -27.84 69.65 6.12
C ALA A 14 -26.94 68.74 5.23
N GLU A 15 -26.76 68.86 3.90
CA GLU A 15 -27.52 69.55 2.82
C GLU A 15 -27.52 68.71 1.49
N THR A 16 -27.02 69.17 0.32
CA THR A 16 -27.04 68.39 -0.96
C THR A 16 -25.97 68.82 -1.98
N LYS A 17 -25.28 67.86 -2.66
CA LYS A 17 -24.91 67.95 -4.11
C LYS A 17 -24.27 66.68 -4.72
N GLN A 18 -25.05 66.03 -5.59
CA GLN A 18 -24.71 65.51 -6.93
C GLN A 18 -23.35 64.83 -7.22
N THR A 19 -23.40 63.58 -7.72
CA THR A 19 -23.40 63.29 -9.17
C THR A 19 -23.90 61.86 -9.47
N LYS A 20 -24.49 61.65 -10.66
CA LYS A 20 -24.87 60.33 -11.23
C LYS A 20 -23.59 59.67 -11.80
N GLY A 21 -23.41 58.36 -11.89
CA GLY A 21 -24.35 57.23 -11.79
C GLY A 21 -24.48 56.50 -13.14
N HIS A 22 -23.55 55.59 -13.47
CA HIS A 22 -23.58 54.74 -14.66
C HIS A 22 -22.92 53.36 -14.45
N GLY A 23 -23.64 52.30 -14.82
CA GLY A 23 -23.17 50.97 -15.24
C GLY A 23 -21.95 50.30 -14.58
N GLY A 24 -22.17 49.55 -13.48
CA GLY A 24 -21.25 48.50 -13.02
C GLY A 24 -21.81 47.10 -13.30
N LYS A 25 -21.13 46.29 -14.12
CA LYS A 25 -21.50 44.88 -14.36
C LYS A 25 -21.45 44.09 -13.05
N ARG A 26 -22.50 43.33 -12.72
CA ARG A 26 -22.45 42.30 -11.67
C ARG A 26 -21.51 41.18 -12.11
N SER A 27 -20.26 41.24 -11.67
CA SER A 27 -19.38 40.07 -11.72
C SER A 27 -19.73 39.13 -10.56
N THR A 28 -20.44 38.05 -10.86
CA THR A 28 -20.66 36.94 -9.92
C THR A 28 -19.37 36.13 -9.79
N HIS A 29 -18.45 36.59 -8.95
CA HIS A 29 -17.35 35.77 -8.48
C HIS A 29 -17.91 34.64 -7.62
N LYS A 30 -18.31 33.53 -8.24
CA LYS A 30 -18.20 32.23 -7.59
C LYS A 30 -16.71 32.05 -7.31
N LYS A 31 -16.30 32.02 -6.03
CA LYS A 31 -14.95 31.57 -5.69
C LYS A 31 -14.77 30.17 -6.27
N PRO A 32 -13.67 29.86 -6.98
CA PRO A 32 -13.37 28.46 -7.30
C PRO A 32 -13.21 27.72 -5.97
N VAL A 33 -13.94 26.63 -5.81
CA VAL A 33 -13.66 25.67 -4.73
C VAL A 33 -12.30 25.09 -5.08
N LYS A 34 -11.26 25.37 -4.28
CA LYS A 34 -9.96 24.69 -4.46
C LYS A 34 -10.22 23.19 -4.37
N HIS A 35 -9.87 22.45 -5.43
CA HIS A 35 -9.98 21.00 -5.47
C HIS A 35 -8.79 20.44 -4.68
N SER A 36 -8.86 20.51 -3.35
CA SER A 36 -7.85 19.92 -2.47
C SER A 36 -8.05 18.42 -2.38
N VAL A 37 -7.00 17.66 -2.65
CA VAL A 37 -6.93 16.21 -2.37
C VAL A 37 -7.27 15.94 -0.91
N THR A 38 -7.94 14.83 -0.65
CA THR A 38 -8.36 14.38 0.69
C THR A 38 -8.14 12.89 0.84
N LEU A 39 -7.84 12.43 2.05
CA LEU A 39 -7.85 11.00 2.37
C LEU A 39 -9.21 10.37 1.97
N ALA A 40 -9.21 9.27 1.22
CA ALA A 40 -10.39 8.71 0.57
C ALA A 40 -11.56 8.45 1.53
N ALA A 41 -12.77 8.87 1.13
CA ALA A 41 -13.96 8.78 1.96
C ALA A 41 -14.64 7.40 1.85
N THR A 42 -14.24 6.46 2.71
CA THR A 42 -15.03 5.24 2.96
C THR A 42 -16.11 5.51 4.03
N ALA A 43 -17.09 4.61 4.11
CA ALA A 43 -18.14 4.68 5.14
C ALA A 43 -17.59 4.58 6.57
N SER A 44 -16.49 3.84 6.81
CA SER A 44 -15.95 3.63 8.16
C SER A 44 -14.86 4.63 8.59
N LYS A 45 -14.30 5.43 7.68
CA LYS A 45 -13.23 6.42 7.98
C LYS A 45 -13.55 7.25 9.24
N GLN A 46 -14.79 7.74 9.35
CA GLN A 46 -15.23 8.52 10.50
C GLN A 46 -15.28 7.68 11.79
N ALA A 47 -15.71 6.42 11.72
CA ALA A 47 -15.69 5.49 12.85
C ALA A 47 -14.26 5.15 13.29
N ALA A 48 -13.31 4.98 12.36
CA ALA A 48 -11.90 4.79 12.66
C ALA A 48 -11.28 6.01 13.39
N ILE A 49 -11.60 7.23 12.93
CA ILE A 49 -11.22 8.49 13.59
C ILE A 49 -11.78 8.54 15.02
N GLU A 50 -13.08 8.29 15.20
CA GLU A 50 -13.76 8.34 16.50
C GLU A 50 -13.25 7.28 17.49
N ALA A 51 -13.03 6.06 17.02
CA ALA A 51 -12.43 4.98 17.80
C ALA A 51 -11.01 5.32 18.26
N CYS A 52 -10.20 5.92 17.37
CA CYS A 52 -8.85 6.37 17.70
C CYS A 52 -8.86 7.46 18.79
N ILE A 53 -9.69 8.49 18.62
CA ILE A 53 -9.86 9.58 19.58
C ILE A 53 -10.30 9.03 20.95
N ALA A 54 -11.31 8.16 20.98
CA ALA A 54 -11.82 7.57 22.23
C ALA A 54 -10.77 6.70 22.95
N LYS A 55 -9.93 5.98 22.20
CA LYS A 55 -8.81 5.19 22.73
C LYS A 55 -7.73 6.10 23.33
N VAL A 56 -7.30 7.14 22.62
CA VAL A 56 -6.29 8.10 23.12
C VAL A 56 -6.82 8.87 24.34
N ASP A 57 -8.06 9.36 24.32
CA ASP A 57 -8.64 10.07 25.48
C ASP A 57 -8.80 9.18 26.72
N THR A 58 -8.90 7.86 26.54
CA THR A 58 -8.91 6.89 27.63
C THR A 58 -7.50 6.65 28.17
N ILE A 59 -6.52 6.43 27.30
CA ILE A 59 -5.09 6.33 27.67
C ILE A 59 -4.63 7.58 28.44
N VAL A 60 -4.92 8.78 27.92
CA VAL A 60 -4.57 10.06 28.57
C VAL A 60 -5.17 10.17 29.98
N ARG A 61 -6.43 9.73 30.16
CA ARG A 61 -7.11 9.75 31.46
C ARG A 61 -6.43 8.81 32.47
N GLU A 62 -6.10 7.59 32.03
CA GLU A 62 -5.43 6.58 32.86
C GLU A 62 -4.01 7.01 33.23
N CYS A 63 -3.20 7.41 32.24
CA CYS A 63 -1.84 7.90 32.43
C CYS A 63 -1.75 9.11 33.37
N ARG A 64 -2.68 10.07 33.27
CA ARG A 64 -2.77 11.20 34.20
C ARG A 64 -3.19 10.78 35.61
N ALA A 65 -4.02 9.75 35.75
CA ALA A 65 -4.43 9.23 37.07
C ALA A 65 -3.31 8.42 37.76
N SER A 66 -2.50 7.67 37.00
CA SER A 66 -1.34 6.93 37.49
C SER A 66 -0.06 7.78 37.60
N ASN A 67 -0.06 9.01 37.09
CA ASN A 67 1.11 9.87 36.95
C ASN A 67 2.26 9.17 36.17
N THR A 68 1.93 8.57 35.03
CA THR A 68 2.86 7.88 34.12
C THR A 68 2.70 8.39 32.69
N LYS A 69 3.77 8.39 31.90
CA LYS A 69 3.67 8.50 30.44
C LYS A 69 3.10 7.21 29.84
N PHE A 70 2.44 7.29 28.69
CA PHE A 70 1.93 6.13 27.98
C PHE A 70 3.07 5.22 27.53
N ARG A 71 2.85 3.90 27.62
CA ARG A 71 3.71 2.89 27.01
C ARG A 71 2.83 1.94 26.21
N ASP A 72 3.25 1.69 24.98
CA ASP A 72 2.56 0.78 24.07
C ASP A 72 3.02 -0.67 24.32
N ALA A 73 2.33 -1.37 25.21
CA ALA A 73 2.61 -2.77 25.52
C ALA A 73 2.40 -3.73 24.33
N THR A 74 1.86 -3.26 23.20
CA THR A 74 1.73 -4.05 21.96
C THR A 74 2.85 -3.78 20.95
N PHE A 75 3.75 -2.82 21.24
CA PHE A 75 4.88 -2.45 20.38
C PHE A 75 6.02 -1.80 21.20
N ASP A 76 6.41 -2.44 22.31
CA ASP A 76 7.40 -1.89 23.25
C ASP A 76 8.83 -2.19 22.81
N LEU A 77 9.42 -1.25 22.05
CA LEU A 77 10.81 -1.30 21.60
C LEU A 77 11.85 -1.52 22.73
N ARG A 78 11.51 -1.25 24.02
CA ARG A 78 12.43 -1.43 25.16
C ARG A 78 12.41 -2.84 25.74
N ASN A 79 11.25 -3.48 25.83
CA ASN A 79 11.12 -4.80 26.45
C ASN A 79 10.95 -5.91 25.40
N ASP A 80 10.15 -5.65 24.37
CA ASP A 80 9.72 -6.60 23.35
C ASP A 80 10.33 -6.27 21.99
N ARG A 81 11.61 -5.86 22.01
CA ARG A 81 12.35 -5.38 20.83
C ARG A 81 12.32 -6.36 19.66
N GLN A 82 12.33 -7.67 19.94
CA GLN A 82 12.24 -8.70 18.89
C GLN A 82 10.89 -8.65 18.17
N PHE A 83 9.77 -8.49 18.87
CA PHE A 83 8.45 -8.35 18.23
C PHE A 83 8.36 -7.12 17.33
N CYS A 84 8.99 -6.02 17.73
CA CYS A 84 8.87 -4.72 17.06
C CYS A 84 9.74 -4.58 15.82
N LEU A 85 10.83 -5.37 15.72
CA LEU A 85 11.86 -5.26 14.68
C LEU A 85 11.97 -6.52 13.81
N TYR A 86 11.00 -7.45 13.93
CA TYR A 86 11.24 -8.89 13.83
C TYR A 86 12.12 -9.31 12.65
N SER A 87 13.40 -9.53 12.95
CA SER A 87 14.41 -9.84 11.95
C SER A 87 14.45 -11.35 11.71
N SER A 88 13.87 -11.80 10.60
CA SER A 88 13.98 -13.17 10.11
C SER A 88 15.42 -13.42 9.63
N LEU A 89 16.14 -14.44 10.06
CA LEU A 89 15.97 -15.87 9.75
C LEU A 89 15.93 -16.24 8.26
N ILE A 90 15.69 -15.29 7.34
CA ILE A 90 15.62 -15.53 5.88
C ILE A 90 16.36 -14.44 5.08
N VAL A 91 16.37 -13.17 5.53
CA VAL A 91 16.96 -12.06 4.76
C VAL A 91 18.36 -11.70 5.27
N GLY A 92 19.34 -11.68 4.36
CA GLY A 92 20.77 -11.57 4.72
C GLY A 92 21.24 -10.21 5.28
N ASP A 93 20.53 -9.12 4.97
CA ASP A 93 20.93 -7.74 5.28
C ASP A 93 19.86 -6.98 6.08
N GLY A 94 19.55 -7.48 7.29
CA GLY A 94 18.81 -6.69 8.28
C GLY A 94 19.59 -5.45 8.75
N PHE A 95 18.89 -4.44 9.26
CA PHE A 95 19.53 -3.17 9.70
C PHE A 95 20.55 -3.37 10.82
N ASP A 96 21.69 -2.66 10.75
CA ASP A 96 22.84 -2.86 11.65
C ASP A 96 22.56 -2.44 13.11
N MET A 97 22.08 -3.41 13.88
CA MET A 97 21.75 -3.25 15.29
C MET A 97 22.96 -3.01 16.21
N SER A 98 24.22 -3.09 15.72
CA SER A 98 25.41 -2.75 16.51
C SER A 98 25.56 -1.25 16.78
N LYS A 99 24.98 -0.42 15.91
CA LYS A 99 24.94 1.05 16.04
C LYS A 99 23.96 1.52 17.11
N VAL A 100 22.91 0.75 17.40
CA VAL A 100 21.89 1.07 18.41
C VAL A 100 22.50 1.11 19.82
N LYS A 101 22.34 2.24 20.51
CA LYS A 101 22.85 2.45 21.88
C LYS A 101 21.78 2.28 22.96
N GLY A 102 20.50 2.26 22.59
CA GLY A 102 19.40 1.91 23.49
C GLY A 102 18.06 2.43 23.03
N VAL A 103 17.11 2.51 23.97
CA VAL A 103 15.77 3.06 23.77
C VAL A 103 15.56 4.26 24.69
N ARG A 104 15.03 5.37 24.16
CA ARG A 104 14.70 6.61 24.87
C ARG A 104 13.35 7.14 24.41
N ARG A 105 12.67 7.93 25.22
CA ARG A 105 11.58 8.76 24.70
C ARG A 105 12.13 9.93 23.89
N ILE A 106 11.39 10.39 22.89
CA ILE A 106 11.69 11.62 22.14
C ILE A 106 12.09 12.77 23.07
N THR A 107 11.31 13.02 24.13
CA THR A 107 11.57 14.14 25.07
C THR A 107 12.80 13.95 25.96
N GLU A 108 13.40 12.75 26.00
CA GLU A 108 14.70 12.50 26.65
C GLU A 108 15.89 12.82 25.73
N LEU A 109 15.71 12.75 24.41
CA LEU A 109 16.72 13.07 23.39
C LEU A 109 16.64 14.56 23.01
N TYR A 110 15.43 15.07 22.80
CA TYR A 110 15.13 16.39 22.26
C TYR A 110 14.16 17.13 23.21
N PRO A 111 14.66 17.92 24.17
CA PRO A 111 13.83 18.53 25.20
C PRO A 111 12.78 19.54 24.70
N ASN A 112 12.96 20.09 23.49
CA ASN A 112 12.02 21.02 22.85
C ASN A 112 11.22 20.35 21.71
N ALA A 113 11.17 19.02 21.67
CA ALA A 113 10.46 18.28 20.65
C ALA A 113 9.00 18.74 20.50
N LYS A 114 8.56 18.84 19.26
CA LYS A 114 7.18 19.07 18.85
C LYS A 114 6.84 18.08 17.74
N PHE A 115 5.56 17.82 17.56
CA PHE A 115 5.13 17.01 16.42
C PHE A 115 5.37 17.74 15.09
N PHE A 116 4.95 19.02 15.02
CA PHE A 116 5.25 19.95 13.94
C PHE A 116 5.96 21.19 14.50
N VAL A 117 6.95 21.73 13.79
CA VAL A 117 7.69 22.94 14.17
C VAL A 117 7.26 24.14 13.35
N ASP A 118 7.39 24.06 12.03
CA ASP A 118 7.07 25.12 11.07
C ASP A 118 6.12 24.69 9.93
N GLY A 119 5.74 23.42 9.89
CA GLY A 119 4.65 22.94 9.04
C GLY A 119 4.67 21.42 8.88
N VAL A 120 4.40 21.00 7.66
CA VAL A 120 4.83 19.72 7.09
C VAL A 120 5.51 20.09 5.77
N SER A 121 6.73 19.63 5.55
CA SER A 121 7.45 19.78 4.30
C SER A 121 7.94 18.43 3.80
N PRO A 122 8.04 18.21 2.47
CA PRO A 122 8.85 17.12 1.95
C PRO A 122 10.26 17.14 2.55
N ASP A 123 10.84 18.33 2.70
CA ASP A 123 12.21 18.57 3.16
C ASP A 123 12.50 18.05 4.57
N ASP A 124 11.47 17.89 5.41
CA ASP A 124 11.63 17.31 6.74
C ASP A 124 12.13 15.87 6.63
N VAL A 125 11.77 15.13 5.57
CA VAL A 125 11.98 13.69 5.47
C VAL A 125 13.44 13.32 5.25
N GLN A 126 14.07 12.69 6.26
CA GLN A 126 15.32 11.94 6.14
C GLN A 126 15.12 10.47 6.53
N GLN A 127 15.51 9.55 5.63
CA GLN A 127 15.55 8.11 5.90
C GLN A 127 16.63 7.76 6.94
N GLY A 128 16.33 6.79 7.80
CA GLY A 128 17.29 6.23 8.76
C GLY A 128 17.89 4.90 8.28
N SER A 129 18.10 3.97 9.23
CA SER A 129 18.78 2.71 8.96
C SER A 129 17.90 1.60 8.34
N ALA A 130 16.59 1.82 8.17
CA ALA A 130 15.67 0.85 7.55
C ALA A 130 15.70 0.97 6.02
N GLY A 131 15.43 -0.13 5.31
CA GLY A 131 15.29 -0.18 3.85
C GLY A 131 13.88 0.18 3.35
N ASP A 132 13.24 1.18 3.96
CA ASP A 132 11.85 1.57 3.78
C ASP A 132 11.68 2.85 2.92
N CYS A 133 12.65 3.09 2.03
CA CYS A 133 12.70 4.25 1.14
C CYS A 133 11.40 4.53 0.37
N TRP A 134 10.63 3.49 0.05
CA TRP A 134 9.33 3.57 -0.60
C TRP A 134 8.27 4.28 0.26
N ILE A 135 8.26 4.06 1.59
CA ILE A 135 7.39 4.77 2.54
C ILE A 135 7.88 6.19 2.78
N LEU A 136 9.19 6.36 2.98
CA LEU A 136 9.78 7.69 3.21
C LEU A 136 9.52 8.61 2.00
N SER A 137 9.69 8.09 0.79
CA SER A 137 9.30 8.79 -0.46
C SER A 137 7.80 9.09 -0.50
N SER A 138 6.94 8.12 -0.14
CA SER A 138 5.49 8.31 -0.09
C SER A 138 5.09 9.44 0.86
N LEU A 139 5.70 9.48 2.05
CA LEU A 139 5.49 10.52 3.05
C LEU A 139 5.99 11.88 2.56
N ALA A 140 7.16 11.94 1.90
CA ALA A 140 7.66 13.17 1.28
C ALA A 140 6.73 13.70 0.17
N ASN A 141 6.11 12.81 -0.61
CA ASN A 141 5.18 13.22 -1.68
C ASN A 141 3.83 13.68 -1.12
N ILE A 142 3.33 13.01 -0.07
CA ILE A 142 2.09 13.41 0.64
C ILE A 142 2.30 14.71 1.42
N ALA A 143 3.48 14.93 1.99
CA ALA A 143 3.88 16.19 2.62
C ALA A 143 3.87 17.37 1.62
N ASN A 144 4.03 17.11 0.33
CA ASN A 144 3.93 18.14 -0.72
C ASN A 144 2.48 18.56 -1.02
N ILE A 145 1.46 17.83 -0.52
CA ILE A 145 0.06 18.25 -0.59
C ILE A 145 -0.35 18.91 0.74
N PRO A 146 -0.62 20.23 0.75
CA PRO A 146 -0.94 20.95 1.99
C PRO A 146 -2.17 20.40 2.71
N GLY A 147 -2.03 20.02 3.98
CA GLY A 147 -3.12 19.52 4.80
C GLY A 147 -3.45 18.03 4.62
N LEU A 148 -2.73 17.28 3.78
CA LEU A 148 -3.02 15.86 3.55
C LEU A 148 -2.38 14.96 4.62
N LEU A 149 -1.10 15.17 4.92
CA LEU A 149 -0.37 14.38 5.93
C LEU A 149 -0.94 14.60 7.34
N GLU A 150 -1.35 15.83 7.66
CA GLU A 150 -1.88 16.20 8.97
C GLU A 150 -3.20 15.49 9.30
N GLN A 151 -3.93 14.99 8.29
CA GLN A 151 -5.15 14.18 8.50
C GLN A 151 -4.86 12.78 9.06
N LEU A 152 -3.61 12.28 8.98
CA LEU A 152 -3.23 10.97 9.52
C LEU A 152 -3.16 10.97 11.04
N CYS A 153 -2.67 12.05 11.67
CA CYS A 153 -2.54 12.16 13.13
C CYS A 153 -3.81 12.76 13.75
N VAL A 154 -4.82 11.91 13.98
CA VAL A 154 -6.17 12.35 14.40
C VAL A 154 -6.25 12.82 15.85
N LYS A 155 -5.33 12.38 16.73
CA LYS A 155 -5.29 12.77 18.14
C LYS A 155 -3.91 12.51 18.74
N ARG A 156 -3.39 13.44 19.56
CA ARG A 156 -2.16 13.24 20.33
C ARG A 156 -2.18 13.98 21.66
N ASP A 157 -1.33 13.52 22.58
CA ASP A 157 -0.96 14.21 23.82
C ASP A 157 0.56 14.02 24.02
N GLU A 158 1.31 15.09 23.75
CA GLU A 158 2.77 15.13 23.71
C GLU A 158 3.39 15.07 25.13
N GLU A 159 2.66 15.51 26.16
CA GLU A 159 3.08 15.42 27.57
C GLU A 159 2.98 13.97 28.06
N ILE A 160 1.89 13.28 27.73
CA ILE A 160 1.71 11.85 28.03
C ILE A 160 2.55 10.96 27.10
N GLY A 161 2.91 11.45 25.91
CA GLY A 161 3.67 10.71 24.91
C GLY A 161 2.82 9.65 24.20
N VAL A 162 1.59 9.99 23.81
CA VAL A 162 0.63 9.12 23.09
C VAL A 162 0.15 9.77 21.80
N TYR A 163 0.17 9.01 20.71
CA TYR A 163 -0.16 9.49 19.36
C TYR A 163 -1.07 8.47 18.67
N GLY A 164 -2.23 8.95 18.23
CA GLY A 164 -3.25 8.17 17.51
C GLY A 164 -3.25 8.54 16.04
N PHE A 165 -3.18 7.52 15.20
CA PHE A 165 -3.12 7.62 13.75
C PHE A 165 -4.25 6.85 13.08
N ILE A 166 -4.55 7.21 11.84
CA ILE A 166 -5.32 6.38 10.91
C ILE A 166 -4.51 6.06 9.66
N PHE A 167 -4.74 4.87 9.09
CA PHE A 167 -4.16 4.43 7.83
C PHE A 167 -5.21 3.67 7.02
N PHE A 168 -5.10 3.72 5.70
CA PHE A 168 -5.88 2.89 4.81
C PHE A 168 -5.15 1.56 4.64
N ARG A 169 -5.88 0.45 4.64
CA ARG A 169 -5.32 -0.89 4.40
C ARG A 169 -6.47 -1.85 4.06
N ASP A 170 -6.27 -2.82 3.19
CA ASP A 170 -7.29 -3.82 2.82
C ASP A 170 -8.66 -3.18 2.48
N GLY A 171 -8.62 -2.02 1.81
CA GLY A 171 -9.81 -1.31 1.35
C GLY A 171 -10.56 -0.47 2.38
N ASP A 172 -10.05 -0.33 3.61
CA ASP A 172 -10.70 0.52 4.60
C ASP A 172 -9.75 1.14 5.64
N TRP A 173 -10.23 2.11 6.41
CA TRP A 173 -9.43 2.83 7.40
C TRP A 173 -9.35 2.09 8.75
N ILE A 174 -8.14 1.93 9.28
CA ILE A 174 -7.88 1.49 10.66
C ILE A 174 -7.24 2.58 11.49
N SER A 175 -7.51 2.55 12.79
CA SER A 175 -6.81 3.34 13.79
C SER A 175 -5.68 2.55 14.45
N THR A 176 -4.54 3.20 14.67
CA THR A 176 -3.48 2.71 15.57
C THR A 176 -3.10 3.76 16.61
N VAL A 177 -2.46 3.34 17.70
CA VAL A 177 -1.94 4.22 18.74
C VAL A 177 -0.55 3.72 19.13
N VAL A 178 0.41 4.65 19.24
CA VAL A 178 1.81 4.39 19.60
C VAL A 178 2.30 5.35 20.70
N ASP A 179 3.40 4.98 21.37
CA ASP A 179 4.12 5.84 22.32
C ASP A 179 5.34 6.56 21.68
N ASP A 180 5.96 7.48 22.43
CA ASP A 180 7.17 8.23 22.02
C ASP A 180 8.52 7.52 22.29
N GLN A 181 8.57 6.21 22.57
CA GLN A 181 9.83 5.47 22.74
C GLN A 181 10.46 5.08 21.40
N PHE A 182 11.76 5.37 21.19
CA PHE A 182 12.50 5.08 19.96
C PHE A 182 13.88 4.49 20.22
N LEU A 183 14.39 3.75 19.24
CA LEU A 183 15.81 3.38 19.17
C LEU A 183 16.65 4.59 18.78
N TYR A 184 17.80 4.73 19.42
CA TYR A 184 18.76 5.77 19.10
C TYR A 184 20.16 5.18 18.90
N CYS A 185 20.93 5.78 17.99
CA CYS A 185 22.36 5.59 17.84
C CYS A 185 23.10 6.85 18.31
N VAL A 186 24.43 6.81 18.23
CA VAL A 186 25.27 7.99 18.44
C VAL A 186 26.03 8.25 17.16
N ASP A 187 25.95 9.48 16.67
CA ASP A 187 26.69 9.97 15.53
C ASP A 187 28.20 9.97 15.81
N GLU A 188 29.00 9.36 14.94
CA GLU A 188 30.42 9.14 15.20
C GLU A 188 31.27 10.42 15.06
N GLU A 189 30.84 11.36 14.23
CA GLU A 189 31.56 12.63 13.99
C GLU A 189 31.23 13.68 15.05
N THR A 190 29.94 13.87 15.35
CA THR A 190 29.47 14.90 16.27
C THR A 190 29.33 14.42 17.71
N GLY A 191 29.29 13.11 17.94
CA GLY A 191 29.04 12.50 19.26
C GLY A 191 27.61 12.70 19.79
N LYS A 192 26.69 13.25 18.98
CA LYS A 192 25.29 13.47 19.36
C LYS A 192 24.49 12.17 19.32
N ALA A 193 23.49 12.06 20.18
CA ALA A 193 22.46 11.01 20.04
C ALA A 193 21.49 11.38 18.91
N GLN A 194 21.17 10.42 18.04
CA GLN A 194 20.19 10.58 16.97
C GLN A 194 19.27 9.36 16.86
N LEU A 195 18.07 9.54 16.30
CA LEU A 195 17.16 8.42 16.02
C LEU A 195 17.82 7.44 15.04
N PHE A 196 17.52 6.14 15.22
CA PHE A 196 18.13 5.07 14.43
C PHE A 196 17.41 4.82 13.08
N PHE A 197 16.09 5.00 13.07
CA PHE A 197 15.23 4.98 11.88
C PHE A 197 14.95 6.43 11.42
N ALA A 198 13.84 6.69 10.73
CA ALA A 198 13.56 8.01 10.16
C ALA A 198 13.65 9.15 11.19
N LYS A 199 14.03 10.33 10.71
CA LYS A 199 14.16 11.55 11.51
C LYS A 199 13.81 12.78 10.67
N CYS A 200 13.34 13.83 11.32
CA CYS A 200 13.17 15.10 10.63
C CYS A 200 14.53 15.82 10.47
N GLU A 201 14.71 16.59 9.40
CA GLU A 201 15.83 17.55 9.21
C GLU A 201 16.03 18.43 10.46
N ASN A 202 14.92 18.92 11.02
CA ASN A 202 14.92 19.58 12.31
C ASN A 202 14.88 18.55 13.45
N GLU A 203 15.95 18.46 14.25
CA GLU A 203 16.07 17.51 15.37
C GLU A 203 14.96 17.63 16.44
N ASN A 204 14.19 18.73 16.45
CA ASN A 204 13.06 18.93 17.37
C ASN A 204 11.70 18.67 16.72
N GLU A 205 11.65 18.26 15.46
CA GLU A 205 10.42 17.85 14.77
C GLU A 205 10.32 16.33 14.70
N THR A 206 9.10 15.80 14.85
CA THR A 206 8.92 14.38 15.20
C THR A 206 7.74 13.68 14.53
N TRP A 207 7.04 14.36 13.61
CA TRP A 207 5.93 13.74 12.89
C TRP A 207 6.37 12.49 12.12
N LEU A 208 7.54 12.54 11.47
CA LEU A 208 8.05 11.48 10.61
C LEU A 208 8.32 10.17 11.38
N PRO A 209 9.20 10.11 12.41
CA PRO A 209 9.43 8.90 13.17
C PRO A 209 8.16 8.36 13.84
N LEU A 210 7.23 9.23 14.25
CA LEU A 210 5.97 8.79 14.84
C LEU A 210 5.02 8.15 13.81
N ILE A 211 4.97 8.66 12.57
CA ILE A 211 4.22 8.01 11.48
C ILE A 211 4.91 6.72 11.02
N GLU A 212 6.22 6.72 10.80
CA GLU A 212 7.01 5.53 10.45
C GLU A 212 6.78 4.40 11.48
N LYS A 213 6.92 4.69 12.78
CA LYS A 213 6.65 3.72 13.85
C LYS A 213 5.21 3.22 13.85
N ALA A 214 4.24 4.11 13.62
CA ALA A 214 2.84 3.73 13.57
C ALA A 214 2.53 2.87 12.33
N PHE A 215 3.21 3.14 11.21
CA PHE A 215 3.17 2.38 9.97
C PHE A 215 3.80 1.00 10.15
N ALA A 216 5.02 0.89 10.68
CA ALA A 216 5.68 -0.34 11.08
C ALA A 216 4.81 -1.17 12.04
N LYS A 217 4.22 -0.54 13.07
CA LYS A 217 3.30 -1.22 13.99
C LYS A 217 2.08 -1.77 13.27
N ILE A 218 1.40 -0.99 12.42
CA ILE A 218 0.26 -1.54 11.69
C ILE A 218 0.70 -2.61 10.72
N HIS A 219 1.95 -2.62 10.25
CA HIS A 219 2.65 -3.61 9.39
C HIS A 219 3.20 -4.84 10.12
N GLY A 220 3.20 -4.82 11.45
CA GLY A 220 3.58 -5.93 12.31
C GLY A 220 4.96 -5.75 12.94
N ASP A 221 5.90 -5.09 12.26
CA ASP A 221 7.23 -4.70 12.74
C ASP A 221 7.96 -3.80 11.70
N TYR A 222 9.19 -3.40 12.01
CA TYR A 222 10.05 -2.62 11.09
C TYR A 222 10.68 -3.43 9.95
N GLU A 223 10.75 -4.78 10.01
CA GLU A 223 11.25 -5.59 8.87
C GLU A 223 10.16 -5.70 7.80
N ALA A 224 8.90 -5.85 8.19
CA ALA A 224 7.73 -5.92 7.30
C ALA A 224 7.51 -4.66 6.43
N ILE A 225 8.22 -3.56 6.67
CA ILE A 225 8.21 -2.34 5.84
C ILE A 225 9.52 -2.12 5.06
N VAL A 226 10.50 -3.01 5.17
CA VAL A 226 11.70 -3.02 4.32
C VAL A 226 11.33 -3.57 2.94
N GLY A 227 11.65 -2.80 1.90
CA GLY A 227 11.32 -3.16 0.52
C GLY A 227 9.85 -2.92 0.15
N GLY A 228 9.64 -2.35 -1.03
CA GLY A 228 8.29 -2.10 -1.54
C GLY A 228 8.24 -1.07 -2.67
N PHE A 229 7.05 -0.90 -3.23
CA PHE A 229 6.79 0.04 -4.31
C PHE A 229 6.13 1.31 -3.77
N PHE A 230 6.70 2.48 -4.11
CA PHE A 230 6.21 3.80 -3.74
C PHE A 230 4.68 3.95 -3.77
N ALA A 231 4.03 3.53 -4.87
CA ALA A 231 2.60 3.74 -5.04
C ALA A 231 1.73 3.02 -3.99
N LEU A 232 2.19 1.88 -3.46
CA LEU A 232 1.52 1.15 -2.37
C LEU A 232 1.56 1.95 -1.07
N GLY A 233 2.69 2.61 -0.78
CA GLY A 233 2.83 3.44 0.41
C GLY A 233 1.89 4.63 0.37
N VAL A 234 1.79 5.27 -0.81
CA VAL A 234 0.79 6.32 -1.04
C VAL A 234 -0.64 5.79 -0.92
N GLU A 235 -0.95 4.60 -1.42
CA GLU A 235 -2.28 3.98 -1.24
C GLU A 235 -2.61 3.79 0.24
N ASP A 236 -1.72 3.21 1.04
CA ASP A 236 -1.98 2.96 2.48
C ASP A 236 -2.03 4.25 3.31
N LEU A 237 -1.38 5.32 2.84
CA LEU A 237 -1.41 6.64 3.47
C LEU A 237 -2.56 7.53 2.98
N THR A 238 -3.25 7.23 1.87
CA THR A 238 -4.27 8.13 1.30
C THR A 238 -5.61 7.49 0.97
N GLY A 239 -5.67 6.17 0.84
CA GLY A 239 -6.76 5.46 0.18
C GLY A 239 -6.87 5.74 -1.32
N GLY A 240 -5.79 6.19 -1.96
CA GLY A 240 -5.65 6.28 -3.41
C GLY A 240 -5.67 4.92 -4.10
N VAL A 241 -5.54 4.91 -5.43
CA VAL A 241 -5.41 3.68 -6.22
C VAL A 241 -4.02 3.61 -6.83
N SER A 242 -3.24 2.63 -6.40
CA SER A 242 -1.89 2.39 -6.89
C SER A 242 -1.87 1.62 -8.23
N THR A 243 -0.86 1.95 -9.04
CA THR A 243 -0.51 1.29 -10.30
C THR A 243 1.01 1.38 -10.48
N LEU A 244 1.61 0.30 -10.98
CA LEU A 244 3.03 0.25 -11.34
C LEU A 244 3.11 0.14 -12.87
N MET A 245 4.04 0.85 -13.49
CA MET A 245 4.23 0.84 -14.95
C MET A 245 5.71 1.01 -15.30
N TYR A 246 6.15 0.41 -16.40
CA TYR A 246 7.49 0.67 -16.94
C TYR A 246 7.48 1.93 -17.80
N THR A 247 8.58 2.69 -17.76
CA THR A 247 8.77 3.87 -18.63
C THR A 247 8.85 3.49 -20.11
N SER A 248 9.34 2.28 -20.42
CA SER A 248 9.38 1.70 -21.77
C SER A 248 8.01 1.51 -22.40
N ASP A 249 6.96 1.39 -21.59
CA ASP A 249 5.62 1.04 -22.04
C ASP A 249 4.75 2.29 -22.31
N ILE A 250 5.32 3.49 -22.08
CA ILE A 250 4.71 4.78 -22.39
C ILE A 250 4.72 4.98 -23.91
N LEU A 251 3.59 4.70 -24.56
CA LEU A 251 3.43 4.81 -26.02
C LEU A 251 3.51 6.26 -26.53
N ASP A 252 2.76 7.16 -25.91
CA ASP A 252 2.70 8.58 -26.26
C ASP A 252 3.21 9.42 -25.08
N THR A 253 4.41 9.98 -25.25
CA THR A 253 5.11 10.78 -24.23
C THR A 253 4.58 12.22 -24.15
N ASP A 254 3.88 12.71 -25.18
CA ASP A 254 3.21 14.01 -25.14
C ASP A 254 1.88 13.88 -24.37
N GLN A 255 1.08 12.85 -24.68
CA GLN A 255 -0.14 12.57 -23.94
C GLN A 255 0.14 12.25 -22.47
N PHE A 256 1.15 11.42 -22.17
CA PHE A 256 1.56 11.13 -20.81
C PHE A 256 2.02 12.39 -20.06
N TRP A 257 2.69 13.32 -20.73
CA TRP A 257 3.04 14.59 -20.10
C TRP A 257 1.79 15.40 -19.69
N GLU A 258 0.83 15.56 -20.61
CA GLU A 258 -0.37 16.38 -20.39
C GLU A 258 -1.36 15.76 -19.39
N GLU A 259 -1.60 14.45 -19.50
CA GLU A 259 -2.63 13.73 -18.72
C GLU A 259 -2.11 13.19 -17.38
N GLU A 260 -0.81 12.93 -17.25
CA GLU A 260 -0.23 12.26 -16.07
C GLU A 260 0.77 13.17 -15.34
N MET A 261 1.85 13.59 -15.99
CA MET A 261 2.91 14.38 -15.33
C MET A 261 2.41 15.73 -14.83
N LEU A 262 1.66 16.48 -15.66
CA LEU A 262 1.07 17.76 -15.25
C LEU A 262 -0.02 17.61 -14.16
N GLN A 263 -0.42 16.39 -13.79
CA GLN A 263 -1.38 16.12 -12.70
C GLN A 263 -0.73 15.71 -11.37
N VAL A 264 0.62 15.62 -11.33
CA VAL A 264 1.40 15.40 -10.10
C VAL A 264 1.03 16.45 -9.04
N ASN A 265 0.84 15.98 -7.81
CA ASN A 265 0.38 16.74 -6.63
C ASN A 265 -0.99 17.46 -6.77
N LYS A 266 -1.76 17.15 -7.82
CA LYS A 266 -3.13 17.68 -8.05
C LYS A 266 -4.18 16.57 -7.98
N SER A 267 -3.96 15.47 -8.70
CA SER A 267 -4.84 14.30 -8.70
C SER A 267 -4.08 12.97 -8.81
N ILE A 268 -2.76 13.05 -8.92
CA ILE A 268 -1.83 11.94 -9.02
C ILE A 268 -0.65 12.23 -8.10
N LEU A 269 -0.20 11.22 -7.38
CA LEU A 269 1.08 11.20 -6.68
C LEU A 269 1.97 10.18 -7.40
N MET A 270 3.21 10.55 -7.66
CA MET A 270 4.10 9.76 -8.52
C MET A 270 5.49 9.65 -7.91
N GLY A 271 6.05 8.46 -8.01
CA GLY A 271 7.44 8.17 -7.69
C GLY A 271 8.09 7.36 -8.80
N CYS A 272 9.42 7.35 -8.82
CA CYS A 272 10.22 6.70 -9.83
C CYS A 272 11.35 5.88 -9.19
N SER A 273 11.79 4.83 -9.86
CA SER A 273 12.95 4.04 -9.48
C SER A 273 13.68 3.47 -10.70
N ILE A 274 14.93 3.08 -10.49
CA ILE A 274 15.77 2.38 -11.47
C ILE A 274 15.88 0.93 -10.99
N SER A 275 15.57 -0.03 -11.85
CA SER A 275 15.68 -1.46 -11.55
C SER A 275 17.11 -1.86 -11.20
N TYR A 276 17.29 -2.86 -10.32
CA TYR A 276 18.60 -3.47 -10.06
C TYR A 276 19.21 -4.11 -11.32
N THR A 277 18.36 -4.59 -12.25
CA THR A 277 18.80 -5.20 -13.53
C THR A 277 19.37 -4.18 -14.51
N ASP A 278 18.90 -2.94 -14.44
CA ASP A 278 19.32 -1.85 -15.30
C ASP A 278 20.40 -1.03 -14.61
N MET A 279 21.63 -1.57 -14.63
CA MET A 279 22.83 -0.88 -14.16
C MET A 279 23.16 0.33 -15.06
N TYR A 280 22.37 1.40 -14.94
CA TYR A 280 22.75 2.71 -15.47
C TYR A 280 24.06 3.15 -14.80
N ASN A 281 25.06 3.46 -15.64
CA ASN A 281 26.45 3.60 -15.17
C ASN A 281 26.64 4.74 -14.15
N ALA A 282 26.89 4.35 -12.90
CA ALA A 282 27.83 4.84 -11.88
C ALA A 282 28.09 6.35 -11.64
N ASP A 283 28.02 7.23 -12.63
CA ASP A 283 28.50 8.63 -12.52
C ASP A 283 27.37 9.69 -12.52
N CYS A 284 26.11 9.30 -12.77
CA CYS A 284 25.01 10.25 -12.89
C CYS A 284 24.38 10.73 -11.57
N GLY A 285 24.79 10.14 -10.44
CA GLY A 285 24.35 10.54 -9.09
C GLY A 285 23.06 9.88 -8.57
N LEU A 286 22.38 9.07 -9.38
CA LEU A 286 21.17 8.34 -8.98
C LEU A 286 21.50 6.96 -8.40
N ILE A 287 20.61 6.45 -7.55
CA ILE A 287 20.75 5.16 -6.84
C ILE A 287 19.77 4.14 -7.41
N ASN A 288 20.27 2.95 -7.77
CA ASN A 288 19.45 1.85 -8.27
C ASN A 288 18.77 1.09 -7.11
N GLY A 289 17.59 0.55 -7.35
CA GLY A 289 16.79 -0.14 -6.33
C GLY A 289 16.21 0.79 -5.26
N HIS A 290 16.25 2.10 -5.49
CA HIS A 290 15.82 3.13 -4.55
C HIS A 290 14.60 3.88 -5.07
N ALA A 291 13.72 4.29 -4.16
CA ALA A 291 12.53 5.06 -4.49
C ALA A 291 12.82 6.56 -4.42
N TYR A 292 12.34 7.29 -5.42
CA TYR A 292 12.36 8.75 -5.49
C TYR A 292 10.93 9.28 -5.67
N SER A 293 10.66 10.49 -5.19
CA SER A 293 9.36 11.17 -5.30
C SER A 293 9.37 12.21 -6.40
N VAL A 294 8.37 12.23 -7.27
CA VAL A 294 8.16 13.32 -8.24
C VAL A 294 7.37 14.44 -7.56
N LEU A 295 8.02 15.58 -7.31
CA LEU A 295 7.43 16.72 -6.62
C LEU A 295 6.66 17.64 -7.58
N GLU A 296 7.14 17.84 -8.79
CA GLU A 296 6.49 18.73 -9.76
C GLU A 296 6.89 18.38 -11.20
N ALA A 297 6.05 18.78 -12.15
CA ALA A 297 6.32 18.74 -13.58
C ALA A 297 5.83 20.07 -14.20
N VAL A 298 6.72 20.75 -14.92
CA VAL A 298 6.48 22.11 -15.44
C VAL A 298 7.06 22.27 -16.85
N GLU A 299 6.53 23.24 -17.60
CA GLU A 299 7.12 23.70 -18.86
C GLU A 299 7.74 25.07 -18.66
N TYR A 300 9.05 25.20 -18.90
CA TYR A 300 9.81 26.44 -18.79
C TYR A 300 10.51 26.72 -20.13
N GLU A 301 10.21 27.88 -20.75
CA GLU A 301 10.73 28.30 -22.06
C GLU A 301 10.61 27.26 -23.21
N GLY A 302 9.69 26.29 -23.08
CA GLY A 302 9.48 25.20 -24.05
C GLY A 302 10.25 23.90 -23.73
N GLU A 303 11.05 23.89 -22.67
CA GLU A 303 11.62 22.67 -22.08
C GLU A 303 10.66 22.09 -21.02
N ARG A 304 10.53 20.76 -20.99
CA ARG A 304 9.74 20.03 -19.99
C ARG A 304 10.65 19.55 -18.87
N LEU A 305 10.38 19.99 -17.65
CA LEU A 305 11.24 19.77 -16.48
C LEU A 305 10.49 19.05 -15.37
N VAL A 306 11.16 18.08 -14.74
CA VAL A 306 10.63 17.26 -13.65
C VAL A 306 11.44 17.52 -12.39
N HIS A 307 10.77 17.90 -11.31
CA HIS A 307 11.36 18.09 -9.98
C HIS A 307 11.22 16.80 -9.18
N ILE A 308 12.34 16.25 -8.72
CA ILE A 308 12.40 14.92 -8.08
C ILE A 308 13.11 15.05 -6.74
N ARG A 309 12.76 14.21 -5.77
CA ARG A 309 13.39 14.16 -4.45
C ARG A 309 13.82 12.77 -4.03
N ASN A 310 15.06 12.66 -3.56
CA ASN A 310 15.62 11.53 -2.84
C ASN A 310 15.18 11.59 -1.35
N PRO A 311 14.56 10.54 -0.78
CA PRO A 311 14.17 10.50 0.63
C PRO A 311 15.34 10.48 1.63
N TRP A 312 16.59 10.35 1.16
CA TRP A 312 17.78 10.48 2.00
C TRP A 312 18.08 11.93 2.40
N GLY A 313 17.50 12.92 1.71
CA GLY A 313 17.82 14.34 1.93
C GLY A 313 19.22 14.73 1.44
N ALA A 314 19.80 13.94 0.53
CA ALA A 314 21.10 14.14 -0.12
C ALA A 314 21.20 13.21 -1.34
N VAL A 315 22.29 13.32 -2.10
CA VAL A 315 22.65 12.47 -3.26
C VAL A 315 21.70 12.65 -4.44
N GLU A 316 22.15 13.47 -5.39
CA GLU A 316 21.33 14.08 -6.44
C GLU A 316 21.84 13.81 -7.85
N TRP A 317 20.97 14.07 -8.83
CA TRP A 317 21.27 14.06 -10.27
C TRP A 317 22.42 14.99 -10.64
N LYS A 318 23.27 14.58 -11.58
CA LYS A 318 24.49 15.33 -12.01
C LYS A 318 24.51 15.75 -13.48
N GLY A 319 23.42 15.54 -14.22
CA GLY A 319 23.31 15.92 -15.63
C GLY A 319 22.62 17.27 -15.84
N ASP A 320 21.98 17.45 -17.00
CA ASP A 320 21.25 18.66 -17.34
C ASP A 320 20.18 19.00 -16.29
N TRP A 321 20.16 20.27 -15.84
CA TRP A 321 19.27 20.80 -14.78
C TRP A 321 19.54 20.31 -13.34
N SER A 322 20.62 19.56 -13.11
CA SER A 322 21.20 19.41 -11.76
C SER A 322 21.54 20.74 -11.11
N ASP A 323 21.72 20.78 -9.79
CA ASP A 323 22.04 21.99 -9.01
C ASP A 323 23.26 22.79 -9.51
N ASP A 324 24.28 22.09 -10.03
CA ASP A 324 25.51 22.66 -10.59
C ASP A 324 25.44 22.87 -12.13
N SER A 325 24.29 22.65 -12.77
CA SER A 325 24.10 22.73 -14.22
C SER A 325 24.27 24.16 -14.77
N ASP A 326 25.03 24.29 -15.86
CA ASP A 326 25.26 25.56 -16.57
C ASP A 326 24.02 26.11 -17.30
N LYS A 327 22.93 25.33 -17.36
CA LYS A 327 21.62 25.75 -17.86
C LYS A 327 20.87 26.74 -16.96
N TRP A 328 21.24 26.84 -15.67
CA TRP A 328 20.54 27.72 -14.73
C TRP A 328 20.79 29.20 -15.03
N THR A 329 19.72 29.92 -15.38
CA THR A 329 19.70 31.39 -15.44
C THR A 329 19.14 31.96 -14.13
N PRO A 330 19.45 33.22 -13.77
CA PRO A 330 18.83 33.88 -12.62
C PRO A 330 17.30 33.87 -12.68
N GLU A 331 16.74 34.02 -13.88
CA GLU A 331 15.30 33.95 -14.15
C GLU A 331 14.73 32.55 -13.90
N ALA A 332 15.38 31.49 -14.40
CA ALA A 332 14.95 30.11 -14.15
C ALA A 332 15.07 29.70 -12.67
N ILE A 333 16.10 30.19 -11.96
CA ILE A 333 16.27 29.97 -10.53
C ILE A 333 15.11 30.59 -9.74
N GLU A 334 14.68 31.81 -10.09
CA GLU A 334 13.55 32.49 -9.43
C GLU A 334 12.21 31.84 -9.77
N GLU A 335 11.98 31.47 -11.04
CA GLU A 335 10.69 30.90 -11.49
C GLU A 335 10.48 29.44 -11.04
N LEU A 336 11.54 28.62 -11.03
CA LEU A 336 11.50 27.21 -10.65
C LEU A 336 11.84 26.99 -9.16
N ASN A 337 12.07 28.05 -8.40
CA ASN A 337 12.53 28.03 -7.01
C ASN A 337 13.69 27.03 -6.79
N ALA A 338 14.68 27.07 -7.69
CA ALA A 338 15.85 26.21 -7.59
C ALA A 338 16.81 26.73 -6.51
N HIS A 339 17.45 25.82 -5.78
CA HIS A 339 18.43 26.12 -4.74
C HIS A 339 19.61 25.20 -4.95
N ASN A 340 20.83 25.73 -5.08
CA ASN A 340 22.04 24.90 -5.13
C ASN A 340 22.38 24.46 -3.69
N LYS A 341 21.94 23.25 -3.31
CA LYS A 341 22.13 22.64 -1.98
C LYS A 341 21.79 21.16 -2.08
N ASP A 342 22.77 20.29 -1.76
CA ASP A 342 22.58 18.86 -1.51
C ASP A 342 21.55 18.66 -0.37
N ASP A 343 20.28 18.52 -0.75
CA ASP A 343 19.10 18.30 0.11
C ASP A 343 18.15 17.21 -0.44
N GLY A 344 18.63 16.52 -1.47
CA GLY A 344 17.98 15.41 -2.15
C GLY A 344 17.06 15.85 -3.29
N LYS A 345 16.79 17.15 -3.48
CA LYS A 345 15.93 17.65 -4.57
C LYS A 345 16.77 18.01 -5.78
N PHE A 346 16.26 17.72 -6.97
CA PHE A 346 16.88 18.15 -8.22
C PHE A 346 15.84 18.29 -9.33
N TRP A 347 16.12 19.15 -10.29
CA TRP A 347 15.41 19.18 -11.56
C TRP A 347 16.11 18.29 -12.59
N MET A 348 15.34 17.72 -13.52
CA MET A 348 15.88 17.04 -14.68
C MET A 348 14.99 17.27 -15.92
N SER A 349 15.56 17.07 -17.11
CA SER A 349 14.75 17.10 -18.33
C SER A 349 13.79 15.91 -18.39
N TYR A 350 12.56 16.12 -18.88
CA TYR A 350 11.59 15.03 -19.08
C TYR A 350 12.11 13.95 -20.06
N LYS A 351 12.99 14.35 -20.99
CA LYS A 351 13.69 13.45 -21.90
C LYS A 351 14.66 12.51 -21.15
N ASP A 352 15.38 13.01 -20.15
CA ASP A 352 16.25 12.18 -19.31
C ASP A 352 15.44 11.36 -18.32
N PHE A 353 14.32 11.89 -17.82
CA PHE A 353 13.37 11.16 -16.98
C PHE A 353 12.91 9.85 -17.64
N LEU A 354 12.37 9.95 -18.86
CA LEU A 354 11.93 8.78 -19.65
C LEU A 354 13.05 7.80 -20.01
N ARG A 355 14.30 8.29 -20.08
CA ARG A 355 15.46 7.53 -20.56
C ARG A 355 16.16 6.75 -19.44
N ILE A 356 16.03 7.20 -18.18
CA ILE A 356 16.84 6.71 -17.05
C ILE A 356 15.99 5.94 -16.04
N TRP A 357 14.84 6.49 -15.64
CA TRP A 357 13.93 5.75 -14.75
C TRP A 357 13.36 4.57 -15.52
N THR A 358 13.29 3.41 -14.89
CA THR A 358 12.75 2.19 -15.51
C THR A 358 11.30 1.97 -15.11
N THR A 359 10.95 2.36 -13.89
CA THR A 359 9.69 2.01 -13.24
C THR A 359 9.08 3.23 -12.58
N LEU A 360 7.79 3.46 -12.81
CA LEU A 360 7.01 4.55 -12.24
C LEU A 360 5.90 3.98 -11.36
N GLY A 361 5.88 4.42 -10.10
CA GLY A 361 4.78 4.18 -9.18
C GLY A 361 3.78 5.33 -9.27
N ARG A 362 2.63 5.10 -9.89
CA ARG A 362 1.53 6.06 -10.04
C ARG A 362 0.44 5.74 -9.02
N CYS A 363 0.06 6.71 -8.18
CA CYS A 363 -1.09 6.60 -7.28
C CYS A 363 -2.13 7.69 -7.58
N ARG A 364 -3.33 7.27 -7.98
CA ARG A 364 -4.48 8.14 -8.26
C ARG A 364 -5.11 8.55 -6.92
N VAL A 365 -5.08 9.85 -6.59
CA VAL A 365 -5.62 10.39 -5.34
C VAL A 365 -6.94 11.14 -5.55
N PHE A 366 -7.76 11.18 -4.51
CA PHE A 366 -9.16 11.60 -4.61
C PHE A 366 -9.45 12.90 -3.85
N ASP A 367 -10.55 13.55 -4.20
CA ASP A 367 -11.12 14.67 -3.46
C ASP A 367 -12.53 14.32 -2.94
N ALA A 368 -13.12 15.21 -2.15
CA ALA A 368 -14.42 15.00 -1.50
C ALA A 368 -15.62 14.85 -2.46
N ARG A 369 -15.44 14.86 -3.79
CA ARG A 369 -16.48 14.53 -4.79
C ARG A 369 -16.53 13.03 -5.10
N TRP A 370 -15.56 12.25 -4.64
CA TRP A 370 -15.51 10.80 -4.83
C TRP A 370 -16.13 10.08 -3.63
N SER A 371 -16.93 9.07 -3.91
CA SER A 371 -17.46 8.11 -2.94
C SER A 371 -16.84 6.75 -3.20
N VAL A 372 -16.61 5.96 -2.13
CA VAL A 372 -15.99 4.65 -2.22
C VAL A 372 -16.95 3.59 -1.69
N ALA A 373 -17.28 2.62 -2.53
CA ALA A 373 -17.89 1.36 -2.12
C ALA A 373 -16.81 0.27 -2.02
N ASN A 374 -16.92 -0.61 -1.04
CA ASN A 374 -16.07 -1.79 -0.90
C ASN A 374 -16.91 -3.04 -0.59
N SER A 375 -16.43 -4.21 -0.99
CA SER A 375 -17.01 -5.50 -0.64
C SER A 375 -15.93 -6.58 -0.71
N TRP A 376 -16.00 -7.58 0.17
CA TRP A 376 -15.06 -8.69 0.27
C TRP A 376 -15.80 -10.02 0.13
N ILE A 377 -15.25 -10.95 -0.65
CA ILE A 377 -15.71 -12.32 -0.76
C ILE A 377 -14.55 -13.30 -0.51
N PRO A 378 -14.81 -14.46 0.10
CA PRO A 378 -13.91 -15.60 -0.03
C PRO A 378 -13.98 -16.16 -1.45
N TYR A 379 -12.88 -16.77 -1.92
CA TYR A 379 -12.75 -17.25 -3.30
C TYR A 379 -11.82 -18.45 -3.38
N ASN A 380 -12.13 -19.39 -4.26
CA ASN A 380 -11.29 -20.56 -4.55
C ASN A 380 -10.79 -20.51 -6.00
N VAL A 381 -9.50 -20.75 -6.19
CA VAL A 381 -8.88 -20.77 -7.52
C VAL A 381 -9.08 -22.12 -8.18
N GLU A 382 -8.96 -23.20 -7.40
CA GLU A 382 -9.09 -24.59 -7.88
C GLU A 382 -10.00 -25.40 -6.93
N PRO A 383 -10.83 -26.33 -7.44
CA PRO A 383 -11.00 -26.69 -8.86
C PRO A 383 -11.66 -25.63 -9.75
N LYS A 384 -12.36 -24.64 -9.16
CA LYS A 384 -12.74 -23.31 -9.70
C LYS A 384 -13.63 -22.58 -8.67
N SER A 385 -13.89 -21.28 -8.83
CA SER A 385 -14.98 -20.57 -8.13
C SER A 385 -15.73 -19.61 -9.05
N SER A 386 -17.04 -19.50 -8.84
CA SER A 386 -17.97 -18.64 -9.57
C SER A 386 -18.23 -17.28 -8.89
N GLY A 387 -17.46 -16.95 -7.84
CA GLY A 387 -17.59 -15.71 -7.09
C GLY A 387 -17.57 -14.46 -7.98
N ARG A 388 -18.44 -13.49 -7.70
CA ARG A 388 -18.71 -12.32 -8.56
C ARG A 388 -19.14 -11.10 -7.75
N PHE A 389 -19.05 -9.92 -8.36
CA PHE A 389 -19.52 -8.68 -7.76
C PHE A 389 -20.56 -8.00 -8.65
N HIS A 390 -21.70 -7.63 -8.05
CA HIS A 390 -22.75 -6.83 -8.69
C HIS A 390 -22.56 -5.35 -8.36
N ILE A 391 -22.71 -4.51 -9.36
CA ILE A 391 -22.40 -3.07 -9.31
C ILE A 391 -23.62 -2.33 -9.88
N GLU A 392 -24.24 -1.43 -9.11
CA GLU A 392 -25.38 -0.61 -9.56
C GLU A 392 -24.98 0.88 -9.59
N LEU A 393 -24.92 1.47 -10.77
CA LEU A 393 -24.72 2.91 -10.96
C LEU A 393 -26.05 3.61 -11.23
N ASN A 394 -26.41 4.53 -10.34
CA ASN A 394 -27.64 5.33 -10.42
C ASN A 394 -27.49 6.57 -11.33
N ARG A 395 -26.29 6.86 -11.83
CA ARG A 395 -25.99 7.93 -12.80
C ARG A 395 -24.71 7.61 -13.58
N ASP A 396 -24.58 8.22 -14.76
CA ASP A 396 -23.32 8.24 -15.52
C ASP A 396 -22.19 8.81 -14.63
N SER A 397 -21.09 8.08 -14.51
CA SER A 397 -20.03 8.38 -13.55
C SER A 397 -18.66 7.96 -14.05
N LYS A 398 -17.63 8.72 -13.67
CA LYS A 398 -16.26 8.26 -13.78
C LYS A 398 -15.99 7.29 -12.64
N CYS A 399 -15.51 6.10 -12.97
CA CYS A 399 -15.23 5.02 -12.04
C CYS A 399 -13.75 4.63 -12.05
N VAL A 400 -13.20 4.38 -10.87
CA VAL A 400 -11.94 3.63 -10.71
C VAL A 400 -12.29 2.33 -9.98
N ILE A 401 -12.12 1.20 -10.66
CA ILE A 401 -12.46 -0.13 -10.17
C ILE A 401 -11.16 -0.83 -9.78
N VAL A 402 -11.10 -1.42 -8.59
CA VAL A 402 -9.91 -2.08 -8.04
C VAL A 402 -10.28 -3.41 -7.42
N LEU A 403 -9.78 -4.51 -7.99
CA LEU A 403 -9.80 -5.83 -7.37
C LEU A 403 -8.48 -6.04 -6.63
N SER A 404 -8.55 -6.41 -5.36
CA SER A 404 -7.39 -6.54 -4.46
C SER A 404 -7.45 -7.82 -3.63
N GLN A 405 -6.27 -8.35 -3.30
CA GLN A 405 -6.08 -9.32 -2.23
C GLN A 405 -5.52 -8.61 -0.98
N PRO A 406 -5.57 -9.22 0.23
CA PRO A 406 -4.98 -8.64 1.44
C PRO A 406 -3.48 -8.40 1.28
N ASP A 407 -2.92 -7.35 1.91
CA ASP A 407 -1.47 -7.03 1.79
C ASP A 407 -0.58 -8.14 2.38
N ASP A 408 0.33 -8.68 1.58
CA ASP A 408 1.07 -9.90 1.89
C ASP A 408 2.22 -9.76 2.91
N ARG A 409 2.65 -8.53 3.23
CA ARG A 409 3.69 -8.25 4.25
C ARG A 409 3.29 -8.75 5.64
N TYR A 410 1.98 -8.81 5.86
CA TYR A 410 1.31 -9.39 7.02
C TYR A 410 1.23 -10.91 7.01
N TYR A 411 1.14 -11.44 5.81
CA TYR A 411 0.71 -12.78 5.48
C TYR A 411 1.88 -13.60 4.92
N GLY A 412 3.13 -13.23 5.19
CA GLY A 412 4.32 -13.92 4.67
C GLY A 412 4.40 -15.43 4.97
N ALA A 413 3.63 -15.93 5.95
CA ALA A 413 3.47 -17.35 6.23
C ALA A 413 2.29 -18.04 5.49
N PHE A 414 1.42 -17.32 4.79
CA PHE A 414 0.53 -17.87 3.78
C PHE A 414 1.24 -18.01 2.42
N LEU A 415 2.26 -17.18 2.14
CA LEU A 415 3.04 -17.19 0.90
C LEU A 415 4.04 -18.34 0.77
N GLN A 416 4.15 -19.26 1.73
CA GLN A 416 5.13 -20.35 1.63
C GLN A 416 4.84 -21.32 0.49
N ASP A 417 3.60 -21.43 0.03
CA ASP A 417 3.22 -22.34 -1.05
C ASP A 417 2.91 -21.64 -2.38
N TYR A 418 2.18 -20.52 -2.36
CA TYR A 418 1.65 -19.88 -3.58
C TYR A 418 1.67 -18.34 -3.58
N THR A 419 1.77 -17.77 -4.77
CA THR A 419 1.42 -16.38 -5.11
C THR A 419 0.16 -16.37 -5.99
N TYR A 420 -0.57 -15.26 -5.98
CA TYR A 420 -1.81 -15.09 -6.75
C TYR A 420 -1.74 -13.86 -7.64
N GLU A 421 -1.94 -14.06 -8.94
CA GLU A 421 -2.08 -12.98 -9.92
C GLU A 421 -3.57 -12.67 -10.15
N LEU A 422 -3.90 -11.37 -10.15
CA LEU A 422 -5.27 -10.91 -10.22
C LEU A 422 -5.60 -10.32 -11.60
N ALA A 423 -6.76 -10.70 -12.11
CA ALA A 423 -7.42 -10.12 -13.26
C ALA A 423 -8.94 -10.04 -13.03
N PHE A 424 -9.65 -9.29 -13.87
CA PHE A 424 -11.11 -9.33 -13.90
C PHE A 424 -11.71 -8.96 -15.26
N HIS A 425 -12.93 -9.44 -15.46
CA HIS A 425 -13.82 -9.10 -16.56
C HIS A 425 -15.02 -8.31 -16.03
N LEU A 426 -15.23 -7.10 -16.55
CA LEU A 426 -16.42 -6.29 -16.32
C LEU A 426 -17.38 -6.45 -17.50
N ARG A 427 -18.62 -6.86 -17.22
CA ARG A 427 -19.71 -7.02 -18.20
C ARG A 427 -20.94 -6.17 -17.83
N ASP A 428 -21.78 -5.84 -18.82
CA ASP A 428 -23.10 -5.23 -18.61
C ASP A 428 -24.20 -6.27 -18.28
N GLU A 429 -25.44 -5.80 -18.08
CA GLU A 429 -26.65 -6.63 -17.89
C GLU A 429 -26.91 -7.61 -19.04
N ASP A 430 -26.50 -7.28 -20.26
CA ASP A 430 -26.65 -8.10 -21.46
C ASP A 430 -25.42 -9.05 -21.67
N HIS A 431 -24.56 -9.18 -20.65
CA HIS A 431 -23.32 -9.96 -20.61
C HIS A 431 -22.20 -9.55 -21.58
N ASN A 432 -22.31 -8.39 -22.25
CA ASN A 432 -21.28 -7.89 -23.16
C ASN A 432 -20.02 -7.50 -22.39
N MET A 433 -18.84 -7.78 -22.95
CA MET A 433 -17.55 -7.40 -22.36
C MET A 433 -17.33 -5.89 -22.48
N ILE A 434 -17.19 -5.20 -21.35
CA ILE A 434 -16.84 -3.77 -21.28
C ILE A 434 -15.33 -3.59 -21.13
N LYS A 435 -14.74 -4.32 -20.17
CA LYS A 435 -13.33 -4.15 -19.83
C LYS A 435 -12.73 -5.43 -19.26
N ARG A 436 -11.56 -5.80 -19.79
CA ARG A 436 -10.62 -6.73 -19.17
C ARG A 436 -9.51 -5.94 -18.48
N ALA A 437 -9.07 -6.38 -17.31
CA ALA A 437 -7.92 -5.83 -16.60
C ALA A 437 -7.10 -6.98 -15.99
N LYS A 438 -5.77 -6.96 -16.15
CA LYS A 438 -4.83 -7.89 -15.50
C LYS A 438 -3.65 -7.12 -14.92
N VAL A 439 -2.96 -7.69 -13.93
CA VAL A 439 -1.63 -7.19 -13.52
C VAL A 439 -0.67 -7.24 -14.71
N THR A 440 -0.07 -6.10 -15.06
CA THR A 440 0.87 -5.97 -16.20
C THR A 440 2.34 -6.00 -15.76
N VAL A 441 2.64 -5.50 -14.56
CA VAL A 441 4.01 -5.47 -14.01
C VAL A 441 4.16 -6.60 -13.00
N PRO A 442 5.11 -7.55 -13.21
CA PRO A 442 5.44 -8.58 -12.23
C PRO A 442 5.71 -7.99 -10.83
N PHE A 443 5.46 -8.77 -9.78
CA PHE A 443 5.60 -8.36 -8.38
C PHE A 443 4.57 -7.33 -7.87
N SER A 444 3.70 -6.78 -8.72
CA SER A 444 2.59 -5.90 -8.31
C SER A 444 1.29 -6.67 -8.01
N TYR A 445 1.37 -7.76 -7.25
CA TYR A 445 0.27 -8.74 -7.09
C TYR A 445 -0.91 -8.26 -6.23
N ARG A 446 -0.70 -7.29 -5.33
CA ARG A 446 -1.70 -6.87 -4.34
C ARG A 446 -3.03 -6.39 -4.94
N SER A 447 -3.03 -5.73 -6.10
CA SER A 447 -4.27 -5.32 -6.76
C SER A 447 -4.11 -5.10 -8.27
N VAL A 448 -5.23 -5.21 -8.98
CA VAL A 448 -5.42 -4.82 -10.37
C VAL A 448 -6.52 -3.77 -10.45
N SER A 449 -6.35 -2.74 -11.29
CA SER A 449 -7.31 -1.65 -11.41
C SER A 449 -7.53 -1.17 -12.85
N CYS A 450 -8.64 -0.46 -13.06
CA CYS A 450 -8.86 0.33 -14.26
C CYS A 450 -9.69 1.60 -13.97
N GLU A 451 -9.51 2.62 -14.80
CA GLU A 451 -10.26 3.90 -14.77
C GLU A 451 -11.03 4.04 -16.08
N LEU A 452 -12.34 4.30 -16.00
CA LEU A 452 -13.26 4.40 -17.14
C LEU A 452 -14.52 5.20 -16.78
N ASP A 453 -15.17 5.79 -17.78
CA ASP A 453 -16.50 6.40 -17.63
C ASP A 453 -17.58 5.35 -17.93
N LEU A 454 -18.48 5.13 -16.98
CA LEU A 454 -19.60 4.18 -17.09
C LEU A 454 -20.95 4.92 -17.09
N PRO A 455 -21.87 4.61 -18.02
CA PRO A 455 -23.27 5.02 -17.94
C PRO A 455 -23.97 4.49 -16.68
N ALA A 456 -25.11 5.09 -16.33
CA ALA A 456 -26.04 4.49 -15.37
C ALA A 456 -26.52 3.10 -15.85
N GLY A 457 -26.58 2.12 -14.95
CA GLY A 457 -26.92 0.72 -15.25
C GLY A 457 -26.33 -0.24 -14.23
N ASN A 458 -26.65 -1.53 -14.37
CA ASN A 458 -26.01 -2.59 -13.59
C ASN A 458 -24.86 -3.24 -14.36
N TYR A 459 -23.88 -3.73 -13.62
CA TYR A 459 -22.69 -4.39 -14.16
C TYR A 459 -22.31 -5.57 -13.28
N VAL A 460 -21.71 -6.59 -13.89
CA VAL A 460 -21.16 -7.75 -13.18
C VAL A 460 -19.66 -7.81 -13.40
N LEU A 461 -18.90 -7.89 -12.31
CA LEU A 461 -17.46 -8.13 -12.35
C LEU A 461 -17.15 -9.56 -11.93
N HIS A 462 -16.50 -10.28 -12.82
CA HIS A 462 -15.99 -11.63 -12.60
C HIS A 462 -14.48 -11.56 -12.35
N PRO A 463 -13.99 -11.90 -11.15
CA PRO A 463 -12.58 -12.12 -10.90
C PRO A 463 -12.03 -13.26 -11.75
N GLN A 464 -10.76 -13.14 -12.12
CA GLN A 464 -9.94 -14.22 -12.64
C GLN A 464 -8.65 -14.24 -11.84
N VAL A 465 -8.38 -15.34 -11.15
CA VAL A 465 -7.19 -15.49 -10.30
C VAL A 465 -6.34 -16.62 -10.84
N VAL A 466 -5.04 -16.38 -10.98
CA VAL A 466 -4.06 -17.43 -11.34
C VAL A 466 -3.17 -17.68 -10.13
N ARG A 467 -3.15 -18.93 -9.66
CA ARG A 467 -2.28 -19.40 -8.58
C ARG A 467 -0.95 -19.87 -9.17
N LYS A 468 0.18 -19.43 -8.60
CA LYS A 468 1.53 -19.85 -9.01
C LYS A 468 2.33 -20.34 -7.80
N PRO A 469 2.95 -21.53 -7.84
CA PRO A 469 3.76 -22.03 -6.73
C PRO A 469 5.00 -21.15 -6.52
N THR A 470 5.39 -20.95 -5.25
CA THR A 470 6.57 -20.14 -4.90
C THR A 470 7.88 -20.90 -4.94
N GLY A 471 7.84 -22.24 -4.89
CA GLY A 471 9.02 -23.10 -4.81
C GLY A 471 9.72 -23.09 -3.45
N LEU A 472 9.07 -22.60 -2.38
CA LEU A 472 9.66 -22.49 -1.04
C LEU A 472 9.41 -23.72 -0.14
N LYS A 473 8.76 -24.78 -0.63
CA LYS A 473 8.69 -26.06 0.07
C LYS A 473 10.06 -26.73 0.06
N GLU A 474 10.63 -27.00 1.24
CA GLU A 474 11.79 -27.88 1.38
C GLU A 474 11.42 -29.30 0.94
N GLU A 475 12.28 -29.96 0.14
CA GLU A 475 12.21 -31.40 -0.15
C GLU A 475 12.54 -32.20 1.12
N GLY A 476 11.59 -32.27 2.06
CA GLY A 476 11.95 -32.50 3.46
C GLY A 476 10.93 -33.16 4.39
N GLU A 477 9.79 -33.68 3.92
CA GLU A 477 8.94 -34.59 4.73
C GLU A 477 7.96 -35.38 3.83
N GLY A 478 8.13 -36.72 3.77
CA GLY A 478 7.17 -37.69 3.21
C GLY A 478 7.01 -37.74 1.68
N GLU A 479 7.57 -38.77 1.02
CA GLU A 479 7.28 -39.08 -0.40
C GLU A 479 5.83 -39.58 -0.65
N ASP A 480 5.05 -39.86 0.40
CA ASP A 480 3.72 -40.47 0.30
C ASP A 480 2.55 -39.45 0.24
N ASP A 481 2.69 -38.24 0.81
CA ASP A 481 1.62 -37.21 0.79
C ASP A 481 1.73 -36.24 -0.42
N ALA A 482 2.83 -36.29 -1.16
CA ALA A 482 3.06 -35.46 -2.35
C ALA A 482 2.18 -35.86 -3.56
N ALA A 483 1.55 -37.04 -3.52
CA ALA A 483 0.87 -37.64 -4.67
C ALA A 483 -0.58 -37.19 -4.88
N GLU A 484 -1.30 -36.72 -3.84
CA GLU A 484 -2.75 -36.42 -3.95
C GLU A 484 -3.08 -34.95 -4.26
N ASN A 485 -2.11 -34.03 -4.16
CA ASN A 485 -2.33 -32.61 -4.49
C ASN A 485 -1.34 -32.04 -5.53
N ALA A 486 -0.53 -32.88 -6.18
CA ALA A 486 0.39 -32.47 -7.25
C ALA A 486 0.48 -33.53 -8.36
N ALA A 487 -0.46 -33.50 -9.31
CA ALA A 487 -0.46 -34.42 -10.45
C ALA A 487 -0.63 -33.70 -11.80
N THR A 488 0.48 -33.21 -12.36
CA THR A 488 0.82 -33.47 -13.78
C THR A 488 2.30 -33.14 -14.07
N PRO A 489 3.02 -33.96 -14.86
CA PRO A 489 4.46 -33.82 -15.03
C PRO A 489 4.82 -32.94 -16.26
N SER A 490 5.21 -31.68 -16.05
CA SER A 490 5.85 -30.89 -17.15
C SER A 490 6.87 -29.83 -16.72
N THR A 491 7.07 -29.58 -15.43
CA THR A 491 7.87 -28.45 -14.92
C THR A 491 9.30 -28.78 -14.45
N GLN A 492 9.90 -29.88 -14.95
CA GLN A 492 11.35 -30.07 -14.82
C GLN A 492 12.11 -29.17 -15.82
N LEU A 493 12.48 -27.98 -15.37
CA LEU A 493 13.51 -27.16 -16.02
C LEU A 493 14.85 -27.29 -15.26
N PRO A 494 16.00 -27.07 -15.93
CA PRO A 494 17.29 -27.50 -15.40
C PRO A 494 17.72 -26.71 -14.16
N THR A 495 18.16 -27.45 -13.13
CA THR A 495 18.78 -26.90 -11.91
C THR A 495 20.02 -26.06 -12.23
N GLY A 496 20.15 -24.88 -11.62
CA GLY A 496 21.32 -24.05 -11.93
C GLY A 496 21.44 -22.64 -11.36
N VAL A 497 21.21 -22.42 -10.06
CA VAL A 497 22.19 -21.72 -9.19
C VAL A 497 22.03 -22.28 -7.76
N VAL A 498 23.01 -23.04 -7.29
CA VAL A 498 23.11 -23.41 -5.87
C VAL A 498 23.75 -22.24 -5.13
N VAL A 499 23.03 -21.66 -4.17
CA VAL A 499 23.59 -20.76 -3.16
C VAL A 499 23.63 -21.52 -1.83
N GLU A 500 24.68 -22.32 -1.64
CA GLU A 500 24.98 -22.96 -0.36
C GLU A 500 25.78 -22.02 0.55
N GLU A 501 25.68 -22.29 1.87
CA GLU A 501 26.46 -21.70 2.97
C GLU A 501 26.20 -20.21 3.36
N GLU A 502 25.17 -19.97 4.19
CA GLU A 502 25.37 -19.55 5.61
C GLU A 502 24.05 -19.50 6.43
N ALA A 503 23.25 -20.57 6.40
CA ALA A 503 22.06 -20.69 7.27
C ALA A 503 22.46 -20.84 8.75
N LYS A 504 22.62 -19.72 9.46
CA LYS A 504 22.89 -19.69 10.91
C LYS A 504 21.73 -20.33 11.68
N GLN A 505 22.05 -21.23 12.60
CA GLN A 505 21.11 -22.08 13.34
C GLN A 505 19.86 -21.34 13.85
N VAL A 506 18.76 -21.49 13.11
CA VAL A 506 17.44 -21.03 13.53
C VAL A 506 16.96 -21.90 14.67
N THR A 507 16.59 -21.28 15.81
CA THR A 507 16.08 -22.05 16.95
C THR A 507 14.59 -22.38 16.75
N LYS A 508 14.19 -23.63 17.02
CA LYS A 508 12.78 -24.09 16.95
C LYS A 508 11.76 -23.15 17.63
N PRO A 509 12.05 -22.51 18.79
CA PRO A 509 11.16 -21.50 19.37
C PRO A 509 10.90 -20.27 18.48
N ALA A 510 11.88 -19.84 17.66
CA ALA A 510 11.70 -18.69 16.77
C ALA A 510 10.79 -19.02 15.58
N ILE A 511 10.89 -20.23 15.02
CA ILE A 511 9.97 -20.72 13.96
C ILE A 511 8.54 -20.82 14.50
N MET A 512 8.35 -21.48 15.65
CA MET A 512 7.02 -21.59 16.27
C MET A 512 6.43 -20.22 16.64
N PHE A 513 7.28 -19.25 16.99
CA PHE A 513 6.87 -17.87 17.25
C PHE A 513 6.41 -17.15 15.99
N ALA A 514 7.15 -17.28 14.88
CA ALA A 514 6.75 -16.73 13.58
C ALA A 514 5.42 -17.32 13.10
N GLN A 515 5.25 -18.64 13.22
CA GLN A 515 3.99 -19.34 12.91
C GLN A 515 2.81 -18.88 13.79
N ARG A 516 3.04 -18.60 15.08
CA ARG A 516 2.01 -18.03 15.97
C ARG A 516 1.65 -16.58 15.61
N LYS A 517 2.65 -15.73 15.30
CA LYS A 517 2.43 -14.36 14.83
C LYS A 517 1.61 -14.38 13.54
N ALA A 518 1.98 -15.26 12.60
CA ALA A 518 1.23 -15.49 11.39
C ALA A 518 -0.23 -15.84 11.66
N LYS A 519 -0.51 -16.93 12.42
CA LYS A 519 -1.89 -17.36 12.73
C LYS A 519 -2.75 -16.22 13.29
N GLN A 520 -2.23 -15.50 14.30
CA GLN A 520 -2.93 -14.37 14.90
C GLN A 520 -3.22 -13.23 13.90
N VAL A 521 -2.30 -12.98 12.97
CA VAL A 521 -2.50 -11.98 11.89
C VAL A 521 -3.52 -12.46 10.85
N ARG A 522 -3.62 -13.78 10.57
CA ARG A 522 -4.72 -14.37 9.76
C ARG A 522 -6.07 -14.07 10.40
N GLU A 523 -6.23 -14.41 11.68
CA GLU A 523 -7.46 -14.21 12.44
C GLU A 523 -7.86 -12.73 12.48
N MET A 524 -6.93 -11.82 12.81
CA MET A 524 -7.21 -10.39 12.85
C MET A 524 -7.62 -9.81 11.49
N ALA A 525 -7.11 -10.35 10.39
CA ALA A 525 -7.47 -9.95 9.03
C ALA A 525 -8.88 -10.41 8.65
N LEU A 526 -9.23 -11.67 8.93
CA LEU A 526 -10.55 -12.24 8.68
C LEU A 526 -11.63 -11.50 9.49
N VAL A 527 -11.36 -11.23 10.77
CA VAL A 527 -12.27 -10.43 11.62
C VAL A 527 -12.49 -9.03 11.06
N ARG A 528 -11.46 -8.42 10.46
CA ARG A 528 -11.53 -7.07 9.89
C ARG A 528 -12.26 -7.01 8.55
N THR A 529 -11.97 -7.93 7.64
CA THR A 529 -12.55 -7.95 6.28
C THR A 529 -14.00 -8.41 6.28
N MET A 530 -14.39 -9.31 7.19
CA MET A 530 -15.67 -10.01 7.17
C MET A 530 -16.57 -9.69 8.39
N GLY A 531 -16.08 -8.95 9.39
CA GLY A 531 -16.85 -8.55 10.58
C GLY A 531 -17.24 -9.67 11.54
N LYS A 532 -16.96 -10.94 11.20
CA LYS A 532 -17.23 -12.11 12.04
C LYS A 532 -16.06 -12.36 12.99
N LYS A 533 -16.35 -12.56 14.27
CA LYS A 533 -15.37 -12.94 15.29
C LYS A 533 -15.27 -14.46 15.33
N LEU A 534 -14.08 -15.04 15.14
CA LEU A 534 -13.87 -16.46 15.42
C LEU A 534 -14.18 -16.71 16.91
N VAL A 535 -15.02 -17.70 17.20
CA VAL A 535 -15.32 -18.10 18.58
C VAL A 535 -14.18 -19.01 19.03
N ILE A 536 -13.12 -18.41 19.58
CA ILE A 536 -12.05 -19.18 20.21
C ILE A 536 -12.63 -19.80 21.48
N GLY A 537 -12.77 -21.13 21.48
CA GLY A 537 -12.99 -21.90 22.70
C GLY A 537 -11.83 -21.67 23.64
N THR A 538 -12.09 -21.00 24.77
CA THR A 538 -11.08 -20.82 25.82
C THR A 538 -10.99 -22.08 26.66
N GLU A 539 -10.40 -23.13 26.09
CA GLU A 539 -9.85 -24.20 26.90
C GLU A 539 -8.46 -23.77 27.36
N ALA A 540 -8.32 -23.62 28.68
CA ALA A 540 -7.01 -23.50 29.29
C ALA A 540 -6.32 -24.85 29.06
N ILE A 541 -5.14 -24.82 28.44
CA ILE A 541 -4.22 -25.96 28.46
C ILE A 541 -3.64 -26.02 29.87
N ASP A 542 -4.43 -26.57 30.79
CA ASP A 542 -3.90 -27.11 32.05
C ASP A 542 -3.04 -28.33 31.69
N GLU A 543 -1.86 -28.42 32.30
CA GLU A 543 -1.01 -29.60 32.21
C GLU A 543 -1.67 -30.76 32.97
N GLU A 544 -1.49 -31.99 32.48
CA GLU A 544 -2.01 -33.26 33.04
C GLU A 544 -3.51 -33.57 32.80
N ASP A 545 -3.83 -34.24 31.67
CA ASP A 545 -4.19 -35.67 31.77
C ASP A 545 -4.03 -36.44 30.44
N ASN A 546 -3.69 -37.72 30.53
CA ASN A 546 -3.64 -38.65 29.39
C ASN A 546 -4.87 -39.55 29.46
N SER A 547 -5.90 -39.23 28.69
CA SER A 547 -6.99 -40.17 28.39
C SER A 547 -7.47 -39.98 26.95
N GLU A 548 -7.27 -41.01 26.15
CA GLU A 548 -7.92 -41.20 24.85
C GLU A 548 -9.44 -41.28 25.10
N ASP A 549 -10.20 -40.31 24.58
CA ASP A 549 -11.65 -40.38 24.50
C ASP A 549 -12.03 -40.08 23.03
N GLU A 550 -12.39 -41.13 22.29
CA GLU A 550 -12.87 -41.04 20.91
C GLU A 550 -14.28 -40.42 20.92
N GLY A 551 -14.34 -39.09 20.94
CA GLY A 551 -15.58 -38.32 20.81
C GLY A 551 -15.93 -38.07 19.35
N ASP A 552 -17.16 -38.41 18.96
CA ASP A 552 -17.68 -38.30 17.59
C ASP A 552 -17.36 -36.94 16.93
N GLU A 553 -16.70 -36.97 15.77
CA GLU A 553 -16.52 -35.80 14.91
C GLU A 553 -17.89 -35.36 14.35
N GLU A 554 -18.40 -34.19 14.78
CA GLU A 554 -19.53 -33.55 14.10
C GLU A 554 -19.10 -33.21 12.66
N GLU A 555 -19.90 -33.63 11.66
CA GLU A 555 -19.65 -33.39 10.24
C GLU A 555 -19.36 -31.89 10.00
N GLY A 556 -18.14 -31.58 9.55
CA GLY A 556 -17.57 -30.24 9.67
C GLY A 556 -18.30 -29.17 8.84
N GLU A 557 -18.75 -28.10 9.51
CA GLU A 557 -19.11 -26.86 8.83
C GLU A 557 -17.87 -26.27 8.13
N ILE A 558 -17.98 -25.99 6.82
CA ILE A 558 -16.88 -25.41 6.03
C ILE A 558 -16.45 -24.06 6.63
N GLY A 559 -15.20 -24.01 7.08
CA GLY A 559 -14.59 -22.86 7.71
C GLY A 559 -14.01 -21.87 6.70
N PHE A 560 -13.66 -20.67 7.18
CA PHE A 560 -12.93 -19.69 6.35
C PHE A 560 -11.49 -20.10 6.05
N GLU A 561 -10.93 -21.05 6.82
CA GLU A 561 -9.59 -21.60 6.58
C GLU A 561 -9.56 -22.56 5.36
N ASP A 562 -10.72 -23.04 4.90
CA ASP A 562 -10.87 -23.91 3.73
C ASP A 562 -10.91 -23.14 2.39
N TRP A 563 -10.94 -21.80 2.45
CA TRP A 563 -10.93 -20.94 1.26
C TRP A 563 -9.50 -20.49 0.91
N GLN A 564 -9.12 -20.62 -0.36
CA GLN A 564 -7.75 -20.41 -0.82
C GLN A 564 -7.30 -18.93 -0.81
N ILE A 565 -8.21 -17.98 -1.08
CA ILE A 565 -7.91 -16.54 -1.12
C ILE A 565 -9.14 -15.69 -0.75
N MET A 566 -8.90 -14.50 -0.17
CA MET A 566 -9.90 -13.45 -0.01
C MET A 566 -9.76 -12.41 -1.13
N LEU A 567 -10.86 -12.04 -1.78
CA LEU A 567 -10.90 -10.99 -2.81
C LEU A 567 -11.76 -9.81 -2.37
N GLY A 568 -11.20 -8.62 -2.45
CA GLY A 568 -11.88 -7.36 -2.16
C GLY A 568 -12.03 -6.52 -3.41
N LEU A 569 -13.27 -6.16 -3.77
CA LEU A 569 -13.54 -5.17 -4.81
C LEU A 569 -13.80 -3.80 -4.18
N ARG A 570 -13.20 -2.76 -4.75
CA ARG A 570 -13.38 -1.36 -4.36
C ARG A 570 -13.69 -0.54 -5.60
N ILE A 571 -14.67 0.35 -5.50
CA ILE A 571 -15.08 1.21 -6.61
C ILE A 571 -15.18 2.64 -6.10
N TYR A 572 -14.36 3.51 -6.71
CA TYR A 572 -14.39 4.95 -6.51
C TYR A 572 -15.26 5.55 -7.60
N SER A 573 -16.27 6.32 -7.23
CA SER A 573 -17.26 6.87 -8.17
C SER A 573 -17.65 8.31 -7.81
N HIS A 574 -18.01 9.10 -8.82
CA HIS A 574 -18.76 10.35 -8.63
C HIS A 574 -20.25 10.14 -8.35
N ASP A 575 -20.72 8.89 -8.34
CA ASP A 575 -22.04 8.51 -7.85
C ASP A 575 -22.00 8.13 -6.34
N PRO A 576 -22.47 9.01 -5.43
CA PRO A 576 -22.62 8.67 -4.00
C PRO A 576 -23.76 7.68 -3.71
N SER A 577 -24.52 7.25 -4.72
CA SER A 577 -25.57 6.22 -4.64
C SER A 577 -25.18 4.91 -5.32
N LEU A 578 -23.90 4.72 -5.63
CA LEU A 578 -23.34 3.44 -6.09
C LEU A 578 -23.65 2.32 -5.07
N SER A 579 -24.21 1.20 -5.54
CA SER A 579 -24.28 -0.05 -4.79
C SER A 579 -23.20 -1.03 -5.26
N LEU A 580 -22.69 -1.85 -4.33
CA LEU A 580 -21.72 -2.90 -4.60
C LEU A 580 -21.99 -4.09 -3.67
N GLU A 581 -22.25 -5.25 -4.26
CA GLU A 581 -22.50 -6.51 -3.54
C GLU A 581 -21.57 -7.61 -4.07
N GLY A 582 -20.73 -8.16 -3.20
CA GLY A 582 -19.94 -9.34 -3.47
C GLY A 582 -20.71 -10.62 -3.12
N ILE A 583 -20.78 -11.55 -4.07
CA ILE A 583 -21.39 -12.87 -3.92
C ILE A 583 -20.28 -13.90 -4.07
N ALA A 584 -20.01 -14.66 -3.00
CA ALA A 584 -19.15 -15.84 -3.07
C ALA A 584 -19.82 -16.91 -3.94
N GLY A 585 -19.02 -17.68 -4.69
CA GLY A 585 -19.54 -18.93 -5.28
C GLY A 585 -19.80 -19.99 -4.20
N PRO A 586 -20.37 -21.15 -4.55
CA PRO A 586 -20.36 -22.30 -3.65
C PRO A 586 -18.92 -22.73 -3.35
N HIS A 587 -18.70 -23.39 -2.21
CA HIS A 587 -17.42 -24.03 -1.93
C HIS A 587 -17.32 -25.33 -2.75
N PRO A 588 -16.15 -25.68 -3.31
CA PRO A 588 -15.96 -26.94 -4.04
C PRO A 588 -16.31 -28.23 -3.28
N TRP A 589 -16.39 -28.19 -1.95
CA TRP A 589 -16.79 -29.33 -1.10
C TRP A 589 -18.27 -29.27 -0.67
N GLU A 590 -19.08 -28.31 -1.12
CA GLU A 590 -20.53 -28.28 -0.85
C GLU A 590 -21.28 -29.26 -1.76
N GLU A 591 -22.13 -30.12 -1.17
CA GLU A 591 -22.99 -31.03 -1.93
C GLU A 591 -23.90 -30.26 -2.90
N GLY A 592 -23.79 -30.55 -4.20
CA GLY A 592 -24.57 -29.90 -5.26
C GLY A 592 -23.87 -28.75 -5.99
N ALA A 593 -22.60 -28.46 -5.69
CA ALA A 593 -21.82 -27.44 -6.41
C ALA A 593 -21.62 -27.75 -7.92
N GLU A 594 -21.86 -28.99 -8.37
CA GLU A 594 -21.66 -29.45 -9.76
C GLU A 594 -22.68 -28.91 -10.77
N ASP A 595 -23.84 -28.39 -10.33
CA ASP A 595 -25.00 -28.07 -11.18
C ASP A 595 -25.19 -26.56 -11.52
N ASP A 596 -24.39 -25.66 -10.94
CA ASP A 596 -24.44 -24.23 -11.28
C ASP A 596 -23.88 -24.01 -12.70
N GLU A 597 -24.59 -23.25 -13.57
CA GLU A 597 -24.18 -22.95 -14.95
C GLU A 597 -22.77 -22.33 -15.01
N TYR A 598 -21.76 -23.20 -15.15
CA TYR A 598 -20.39 -22.81 -15.40
C TYR A 598 -20.32 -22.17 -16.77
N TRP A 599 -20.07 -20.86 -16.80
CA TRP A 599 -19.79 -20.13 -18.02
C TRP A 599 -18.45 -20.60 -18.57
N GLU A 600 -18.50 -21.64 -19.41
CA GLU A 600 -17.43 -21.92 -20.35
C GLU A 600 -17.29 -20.68 -21.26
N ASP A 601 -16.17 -19.96 -21.13
CA ASP A 601 -15.82 -18.90 -22.08
C ASP A 601 -15.59 -19.57 -23.46
N GLU A 602 -16.65 -19.71 -24.28
CA GLU A 602 -16.58 -20.20 -25.66
C GLU A 602 -15.67 -19.32 -26.55
N GLU A 603 -15.29 -18.13 -26.10
CA GLU A 603 -14.24 -17.27 -26.71
C GLU A 603 -12.80 -17.75 -26.39
N GLY A 604 -12.63 -18.90 -25.74
CA GLY A 604 -11.34 -19.43 -25.28
C GLY A 604 -10.33 -19.82 -26.37
N GLU A 605 -10.73 -19.88 -27.64
CA GLU A 605 -9.83 -20.17 -28.78
C GLU A 605 -9.09 -18.92 -29.31
N ASP A 606 -9.62 -17.71 -29.11
CA ASP A 606 -9.12 -16.46 -29.73
C ASP A 606 -8.28 -15.58 -28.77
N ASP A 607 -7.90 -16.09 -27.60
CA ASP A 607 -6.88 -15.45 -26.74
C ASP A 607 -5.47 -15.98 -27.06
N PRO A 608 -4.62 -15.22 -27.80
CA PRO A 608 -3.27 -15.66 -28.14
C PRO A 608 -2.34 -15.81 -26.91
N GLU A 609 -2.70 -15.28 -25.73
CA GLU A 609 -1.93 -15.50 -24.49
C GLU A 609 -2.28 -16.83 -23.78
N ARG A 610 -3.40 -17.49 -24.13
CA ARG A 610 -3.73 -18.85 -23.63
C ARG A 610 -2.97 -19.97 -24.35
N VAL A 611 -2.33 -19.68 -25.49
CA VAL A 611 -1.66 -20.69 -26.35
C VAL A 611 -0.51 -21.43 -25.64
N THR A 612 0.07 -20.86 -24.58
CA THR A 612 1.09 -21.52 -23.75
C THR A 612 0.56 -22.51 -22.69
N ALA A 613 -0.76 -22.67 -22.54
CA ALA A 613 -1.37 -23.66 -21.63
C ALA A 613 -2.06 -24.83 -22.35
N ALA A 614 -2.22 -24.76 -23.68
CA ALA A 614 -3.06 -25.68 -24.46
C ALA A 614 -2.35 -26.41 -25.63
N LEU A 615 -1.00 -26.46 -25.64
CA LEU A 615 -0.21 -27.02 -26.75
C LEU A 615 0.57 -28.32 -26.47
N ASN A 616 0.19 -29.09 -25.44
CA ASN A 616 0.76 -30.43 -25.18
C ASN A 616 -0.24 -31.60 -25.41
N GLY A 617 -1.39 -31.33 -26.03
CA GLY A 617 -2.41 -32.34 -26.35
C GLY A 617 -2.54 -32.60 -27.85
N ASN A 618 -1.49 -33.15 -28.50
CA ASN A 618 -1.57 -33.95 -29.74
C ASN A 618 -0.16 -34.40 -30.20
N TYR A 619 -0.11 -35.48 -30.99
CA TYR A 619 1.04 -36.38 -31.24
C TYR A 619 1.37 -37.27 -30.01
N TYR A 620 1.23 -38.59 -30.04
CA TYR A 620 1.16 -39.52 -31.18
C TYR A 620 -0.01 -40.51 -31.05
N ASP A 621 -0.85 -40.60 -32.08
CA ASP A 621 -1.30 -41.90 -32.58
C ASP A 621 -0.23 -42.35 -33.59
N ASP A 622 0.26 -43.57 -33.45
CA ASP A 622 0.78 -44.37 -34.57
C ASP A 622 0.57 -45.85 -34.21
N ASP A 623 0.08 -46.61 -35.19
CA ASP A 623 -0.27 -48.03 -35.12
C ASP A 623 0.98 -48.96 -35.11
N GLU A 624 0.71 -50.28 -35.19
CA GLU A 624 1.66 -51.38 -35.50
C GLU A 624 2.52 -51.92 -34.33
N GLU A 625 2.77 -53.23 -34.19
CA GLU A 625 2.12 -54.44 -34.72
C GLU A 625 2.46 -55.62 -33.76
N GLU A 626 1.66 -56.69 -33.74
CA GLU A 626 2.07 -57.96 -33.09
C GLU A 626 3.23 -58.59 -33.86
N TYR A 627 4.36 -58.91 -33.20
CA TYR A 627 5.30 -59.91 -33.70
C TYR A 627 5.78 -60.88 -32.60
N GLU A 628 5.84 -62.14 -33.00
CA GLU A 628 6.05 -63.32 -32.17
C GLU A 628 7.53 -63.53 -31.78
N ASP A 629 7.74 -64.40 -30.78
CA ASP A 629 9.07 -64.95 -30.45
C ASP A 629 9.72 -65.64 -31.65
N GLU A 630 11.02 -65.40 -31.88
CA GLU A 630 11.92 -66.50 -32.25
C GLU A 630 13.38 -66.23 -31.80
N ASP A 631 13.87 -67.10 -30.91
CA ASP A 631 15.30 -67.28 -30.62
C ASP A 631 16.05 -67.65 -31.90
N GLU A 632 17.22 -67.05 -32.17
CA GLU A 632 18.37 -67.87 -32.60
C GLU A 632 19.73 -67.25 -32.26
N ARG A 633 20.73 -68.13 -32.13
CA ARG A 633 22.09 -67.82 -31.67
C ARG A 633 23.11 -68.01 -32.79
N GLU A 634 24.28 -67.41 -32.55
CA GLU A 634 25.61 -67.80 -33.04
C GLU A 634 26.03 -67.46 -34.49
N GLU A 635 27.32 -67.10 -34.57
CA GLU A 635 28.22 -66.79 -35.71
C GLU A 635 28.04 -65.47 -36.50
#